data_AF-A0AA46S9L9-F1
#
_entry.id   AF-A0AA46S9L9-F1
#
_cell.length_a   1.000
_cell.length_b   1.000
_cell.length_c   1.000
_cell.angle_alpha   90.00
_cell.angle_beta   90.00
_cell.angle_gamma   90.00
#
_symmetry.space_group_name_H-M   'P 1'
#
loop_
_entity.id
_entity.type
_entity.pdbx_description
1 polymer ?
#
loop_
_entity_poly.entity_id
_entity_poly.type
_entity_poly.pdbx_seq_one_letter_code
_entity_poly.pdbx_strand_id
1 'polypeptide(L)' 'MTAHDTEAQSGTRRLVVDRSACAGHGLCYGRAPEIVDCDDAGYPVLVQETLRTEEHIVAAEEAVAMCPERALSLETL' A
#
# COMPACT_ATOMS: atom_id res chain seq x y z
N MET A 1 28.56 -6.98 6.42
CA MET A 1 27.31 -6.32 6.87
C MET A 1 26.34 -6.55 5.74
N THR A 2 25.35 -7.40 6.02
CA THR A 2 24.61 -8.27 5.08
C THR A 2 24.01 -7.52 3.89
N ALA A 3 24.26 -8.06 2.70
CA ALA A 3 23.51 -7.74 1.50
C ALA A 3 22.03 -8.03 1.77
N HIS A 4 21.17 -7.04 1.53
CA HIS A 4 19.76 -7.31 1.37
C HIS A 4 19.60 -8.00 0.01
N ASP A 5 19.30 -9.29 0.07
CA ASP A 5 18.81 -10.09 -1.05
C ASP A 5 17.51 -9.45 -1.55
N THR A 6 17.62 -8.53 -2.51
CA THR A 6 16.46 -8.01 -3.25
C THR A 6 16.13 -9.01 -4.35
N GLU A 7 15.53 -10.14 -3.97
CA GLU A 7 14.76 -10.95 -4.91
C GLU A 7 13.49 -10.15 -5.24
N ALA A 8 13.60 -9.35 -6.30
CA ALA A 8 12.51 -8.60 -6.91
C ALA A 8 11.38 -9.57 -7.24
N GLN A 9 10.30 -9.50 -6.47
CA GLN A 9 9.09 -10.25 -6.70
C GLN A 9 8.34 -9.60 -7.86
N SER A 10 8.79 -9.90 -9.08
CA SER A 10 8.08 -9.58 -10.32
C SER A 10 6.76 -10.36 -10.38
N GLY A 11 5.75 -9.79 -9.74
CA GLY A 11 4.39 -10.32 -9.69
C GLY A 11 3.41 -9.16 -9.67
N THR A 12 2.30 -9.30 -10.39
CA THR A 12 1.21 -8.34 -10.25
C THR A 12 0.61 -8.49 -8.84
N ARG A 13 0.54 -7.39 -8.10
CA ARG A 13 -0.03 -7.36 -6.74
C ARG A 13 -1.31 -6.55 -6.72
N ARG A 14 -2.18 -6.82 -5.75
CA ARG A 14 -3.39 -6.05 -5.52
C ARG A 14 -3.34 -5.41 -4.13
N LEU A 15 -3.45 -4.08 -4.06
CA LEU A 15 -3.59 -3.38 -2.80
C LEU A 15 -5.05 -3.44 -2.35
N VAL A 16 -5.28 -3.83 -1.11
CA VAL A 16 -6.61 -3.94 -0.50
C VAL A 16 -6.68 -3.10 0.75
N VAL A 17 -7.83 -2.48 0.98
CA VAL A 17 -8.12 -1.66 2.15
C VAL A 17 -9.32 -2.26 2.90
N ASP A 18 -9.11 -2.64 4.16
CA ASP A 18 -10.18 -2.91 5.12
C ASP A 18 -10.68 -1.59 5.72
N ARG A 19 -11.78 -1.08 5.17
CA ARG A 19 -12.42 0.14 5.67
C ARG A 19 -13.00 0.00 7.08
N SER A 20 -13.28 -1.21 7.55
CA SER A 20 -13.81 -1.42 8.90
C SER A 20 -12.72 -1.32 9.97
N ALA A 21 -11.47 -1.65 9.63
CA ALA A 21 -10.31 -1.49 10.49
C ALA A 21 -9.69 -0.08 10.39
N CYS A 22 -9.88 0.63 9.27
CA CYS A 22 -9.26 1.92 9.05
C CYS A 22 -9.77 3.01 10.02
N ALA A 23 -8.84 3.67 10.71
CA ALA A 23 -9.12 4.79 11.62
C ALA A 23 -8.72 6.17 11.06
N GLY A 24 -8.39 6.30 9.77
CA GLY A 24 -8.16 7.60 9.13
C GLY A 24 -6.83 8.30 9.47
N HIS A 25 -5.76 7.55 9.77
CA HIS A 25 -4.45 8.12 10.15
C HIS A 25 -3.70 8.84 9.02
N GLY A 26 -4.08 8.60 7.76
CA GLY A 26 -3.51 9.27 6.58
C GLY A 26 -2.08 8.92 6.18
N LEU A 27 -1.46 7.92 6.82
CA LEU A 27 -0.09 7.51 6.52
C LEU A 27 0.06 6.83 5.15
N CYS A 28 -0.99 6.16 4.67
CA CYS A 28 -0.95 5.42 3.41
C CYS A 28 -0.83 6.38 2.20
N TYR A 29 -1.75 7.32 2.03
CA TYR A 29 -1.68 8.32 0.97
C TYR A 29 -0.56 9.36 1.19
N GLY A 30 -0.06 9.51 2.42
CA GLY A 30 1.17 10.27 2.68
C GLY A 30 2.43 9.58 2.13
N ARG A 31 2.46 8.24 2.08
CA ARG A 31 3.63 7.47 1.60
C ARG A 31 3.59 7.13 0.13
N ALA A 32 2.42 6.69 -0.34
CA ALA A 32 2.20 6.19 -1.69
C ALA A 32 1.08 6.98 -2.37
N PRO A 33 1.24 8.31 -2.54
CA PRO A 33 0.23 9.19 -3.14
C PRO A 33 -0.10 8.85 -4.59
N GLU A 34 0.80 8.13 -5.29
CA GLU A 34 0.53 7.62 -6.64
C GLU A 34 -0.43 6.42 -6.67
N ILE A 35 -0.67 5.77 -5.53
CA ILE A 35 -1.46 4.52 -5.41
C ILE A 35 -2.73 4.75 -4.58
N VAL A 36 -2.62 5.56 -3.53
CA VAL A 36 -3.69 5.82 -2.56
C VAL A 36 -3.83 7.32 -2.37
N ASP A 37 -5.06 7.81 -2.44
CA ASP A 37 -5.45 9.16 -2.09
C ASP A 37 -6.47 9.11 -0.93
N CYS A 38 -7.12 10.22 -0.59
CA CYS A 38 -8.22 10.25 0.37
C CYS A 38 -9.52 10.84 -0.18
N ASP A 39 -10.64 10.42 0.43
CA ASP A 39 -11.91 11.11 0.27
C ASP A 39 -12.02 12.34 1.20
N ASP A 40 -13.13 13.09 1.09
CA ASP A 40 -13.37 14.29 1.88
C ASP A 40 -13.41 14.04 3.39
N ALA A 41 -13.60 12.79 3.83
CA ALA A 41 -13.58 12.38 5.22
C ALA A 41 -12.19 11.89 5.69
N GLY A 42 -11.18 11.91 4.81
CA GLY A 42 -9.82 11.48 5.12
C GLY A 42 -9.61 9.96 5.06
N TYR A 43 -10.57 9.20 4.54
CA TYR A 43 -10.42 7.76 4.37
C TYR A 43 -9.73 7.42 3.05
N PRO A 44 -8.90 6.37 3.03
CA PRO A 44 -8.16 5.99 1.83
C PRO A 44 -9.07 5.58 0.67
N VAL A 45 -8.74 6.11 -0.51
CA VAL A 45 -9.30 5.75 -1.81
C VAL A 45 -8.17 5.25 -2.69
N LEU A 46 -8.31 4.06 -3.25
CA LEU A 46 -7.30 3.48 -4.14
C LEU A 46 -7.38 4.15 -5.51
N VAL A 47 -6.31 4.86 -5.89
CA VAL A 47 -6.10 5.38 -7.25
C VAL A 47 -5.76 4.24 -8.19
N GLN A 48 -4.95 3.30 -7.71
CA GLN A 48 -4.57 2.09 -8.44
C GLN A 48 -4.61 0.87 -7.52
N GLU A 49 -5.56 -0.03 -7.77
CA GLU A 49 -5.68 -1.27 -7.00
C GLU A 49 -4.67 -2.34 -7.46
N THR A 50 -4.50 -2.48 -8.78
CA THR A 50 -3.59 -3.47 -9.39
C THR A 50 -2.22 -2.87 -9.67
N LEU A 51 -1.19 -3.34 -8.99
CA LEU A 51 0.19 -2.86 -9.08
C LEU A 51 1.01 -3.78 -9.97
N ARG A 52 1.67 -3.21 -10.98
CA ARG A 52 2.44 -3.97 -11.99
C ARG A 52 3.92 -3.60 -12.03
N THR A 53 4.27 -2.44 -11.48
CA THR A 53 5.65 -1.95 -11.44
C THR A 53 6.23 -2.22 -10.07
N GLU A 54 7.51 -2.59 -10.01
CA GLU A 54 8.22 -2.80 -8.75
C GLU A 54 8.16 -1.55 -7.87
N GLU A 55 8.26 -0.35 -8.46
CA GLU A 55 8.15 0.93 -7.74
C GLU A 55 6.82 1.07 -6.99
N HIS A 56 5.69 0.76 -7.66
CA HIS A 56 4.39 0.81 -6.99
C HIS A 56 4.24 -0.29 -5.93
N ILE A 57 4.77 -1.49 -6.19
CA ILE A 57 4.71 -2.60 -5.23
C ILE A 57 5.47 -2.22 -3.96
N VAL A 58 6.69 -1.69 -4.09
CA VAL A 58 7.50 -1.25 -2.94
C VAL A 58 6.82 -0.12 -2.18
N ALA A 59 6.30 0.90 -2.87
CA ALA A 59 5.59 2.00 -2.21
C ALA A 59 4.35 1.51 -1.45
N ALA A 60 3.62 0.55 -2.01
CA ALA A 60 2.48 -0.08 -1.35
C ALA A 60 2.90 -0.96 -0.16
N GLU A 61 4.01 -1.70 -0.24
CA GLU A 61 4.55 -2.48 0.87
C GLU A 61 4.90 -1.58 2.07
N GLU A 62 5.51 -0.43 1.82
CA GLU A 62 5.80 0.56 2.86
C GLU A 62 4.52 1.16 3.45
N ALA A 63 3.54 1.51 2.59
CA ALA A 63 2.24 2.00 3.04
C ALA A 63 1.49 0.98 3.93
N VAL A 64 1.55 -0.31 3.58
CA VAL A 64 1.04 -1.42 4.39
C VAL A 64 1.75 -1.47 5.75
N ALA A 65 3.09 -1.41 5.74
CA ALA A 65 3.90 -1.54 6.96
C ALA A 65 3.68 -0.40 7.97
N MET A 66 3.32 0.80 7.51
CA MET A 66 3.08 1.94 8.40
C MET A 66 1.66 2.01 8.96
N CYS A 67 0.72 1.21 8.44
CA CYS A 67 -0.65 1.28 8.91
C CYS A 67 -0.77 0.73 10.35
N PRO A 68 -1.06 1.57 11.36
CA PRO A 68 -1.12 1.11 12.75
C PRO A 68 -2.28 0.13 12.98
N GLU A 69 -3.36 0.29 12.21
CA GLU A 69 -4.56 -0.57 12.30
C GLU A 69 -4.43 -1.85 11.48
N ARG A 70 -3.35 -2.02 10.69
CA ARG A 70 -3.20 -3.12 9.72
C ARG A 70 -4.39 -3.21 8.74
N ALA A 71 -4.93 -2.06 8.37
CA ALA A 71 -6.07 -1.93 7.46
C ALA A 71 -5.69 -2.05 5.97
N LEU A 72 -4.41 -2.18 5.64
CA LEU A 72 -3.93 -2.37 4.26
C LEU A 72 -3.25 -3.73 4.13
N SER A 73 -3.41 -4.37 2.98
CA SER A 73 -2.74 -5.62 2.63
C SER A 73 -2.45 -5.71 1.13
N LEU A 74 -1.44 -6.52 0.76
CA LEU A 74 -1.11 -6.82 -0.62
C LEU A 74 -1.37 -8.27 -0.94
N GLU A 75 -2.30 -8.52 -1.85
CA GLU A 75 -2.65 -9.84 -2.35
C GLU A 75 -1.84 -10.16 -3.63
N THR A 76 -1.55 -11.43 -3.85
CA THR A 76 -0.97 -11.92 -5.12
C THR A 76 -2.11 -12.20 -6.10
N LEU A 77 -1.93 -11.81 -7.36
CA LEU A 77 -2.87 -12.06 -8.45
C LEU A 77 -2.42 -13.19 -9.37
#